data_AF-A0A0F9DMW0-F1
#
_entry.id   AF-A0A0F9DMW0-F1
#
_cell.length_a   1.000
_cell.length_b   1.000
_cell.length_c   1.000
_cell.angle_alpha   90.00
_cell.angle_beta   90.00
_cell.angle_gamma   90.00
#
_symmetry.space_group_name_H-M   'P 1'
#
loop_
_entity.id
_entity.type
_entity.pdbx_description
1 polymer ?
#
loop_
_entity_poly.entity_id
_entity_poly.type
_entity_poly.pdbx_seq_one_letter_code
_entity_poly.pdbx_strand_id
1 'polypeptide(L)'
;MSEQRTIVLVLKNGKGFGFRDVELIVRHITGLWQAEVPPRIICLWDKASEHYNLGNVELIPLRNKWPGTWSRMELYSPEMEQYRPFLYIDLDTAIIQSLENIFDMVKDPTQFITLEDFYQKRKLATGLVWFPAGSEKLQIIWKAWERTKHNPRKRMDFFLRKVINPDTFWQNLTNTIHDFKPSKQPLLASIPRKANLICFHGNPRVFAAQDIQWVKKYVSTTFTEPLKEDILVTVIIPYNKDRGWLKEAIDSVPKGVQLLLSKGRQNWPCNFNKVLDQAEGKYIKYLHEDDMLTENCI
;
A
#
# COMPACT_ATOMS: atom_id res chain seq x y z
N MET A 1 20.61 -13.74 11.25
CA MET A 1 19.41 -13.85 10.39
C MET A 1 18.82 -12.46 10.30
N SER A 2 18.63 -11.93 9.09
CA SER A 2 18.00 -10.60 8.91
C SER A 2 16.57 -10.68 9.44
N GLU A 3 16.21 -9.83 10.38
CA GLU A 3 14.83 -9.69 10.85
C GLU A 3 13.95 -9.16 9.71
N GLN A 4 12.72 -9.68 9.59
CA GLN A 4 11.79 -9.21 8.58
C GLN A 4 11.34 -7.79 8.91
N ARG A 5 11.55 -6.86 7.98
CA ARG A 5 11.19 -5.44 8.14
C ARG A 5 9.71 -5.22 7.86
N THR A 6 9.02 -4.45 8.71
CA THR A 6 7.58 -4.17 8.57
C THR A 6 7.35 -2.77 8.02
N ILE A 7 6.51 -2.67 6.98
CA ILE A 7 6.04 -1.41 6.40
C ILE A 7 4.51 -1.35 6.52
N VAL A 8 3.99 -0.21 6.96
CA VAL A 8 2.54 0.01 7.13
C VAL A 8 2.06 1.12 6.21
N LEU A 9 0.95 0.86 5.52
CA LEU A 9 0.21 1.78 4.68
C LEU A 9 -1.19 2.00 5.27
N VAL A 10 -1.84 3.11 4.91
CA VAL A 10 -3.24 3.38 5.29
C VAL A 10 -4.03 3.78 4.05
N LEU A 11 -5.00 2.95 3.68
CA LEU A 11 -5.99 3.26 2.66
C LEU A 11 -7.33 3.56 3.33
N LYS A 12 -7.77 4.82 3.26
CA LYS A 12 -9.12 5.22 3.63
C LYS A 12 -9.90 5.53 2.36
N ASN A 13 -10.94 4.75 2.07
CA ASN A 13 -11.76 4.95 0.90
C ASN A 13 -12.44 6.34 0.95
N GLY A 14 -12.17 7.14 -0.08
CA GLY A 14 -12.59 8.55 -0.19
C GLY A 14 -12.20 9.12 -1.54
N LYS A 15 -12.40 10.42 -1.77
CA LYS A 15 -12.24 11.06 -3.10
C LYS A 15 -10.79 11.14 -3.65
N GLY A 16 -9.81 10.46 -3.04
CA GLY A 16 -8.40 10.73 -3.34
C GLY A 16 -7.50 9.53 -3.61
N PHE A 17 -7.69 8.42 -2.90
CA PHE A 17 -6.85 7.22 -3.03
C PHE A 17 -7.75 6.01 -3.28
N GLY A 18 -7.30 5.14 -4.17
CA GLY A 18 -7.89 3.83 -4.43
C GLY A 18 -6.87 2.73 -4.19
N PHE A 19 -7.31 1.49 -4.37
CA PHE A 19 -6.42 0.33 -4.20
C PHE A 19 -5.24 0.34 -5.18
N ARG A 20 -5.41 0.90 -6.38
CA ARG A 20 -4.31 1.14 -7.34
C ARG A 20 -3.12 1.92 -6.78
N ASP A 21 -3.35 2.81 -5.81
CA ASP A 21 -2.27 3.57 -5.16
C ASP A 21 -1.48 2.67 -4.21
N VAL A 22 -2.15 1.72 -3.54
CA VAL A 22 -1.52 0.66 -2.74
C VAL A 22 -0.72 -0.28 -3.64
N GLU A 23 -1.32 -0.75 -4.74
CA GLU A 23 -0.65 -1.64 -5.70
C GLU A 23 0.61 -1.00 -6.28
N LEU A 24 0.53 0.29 -6.65
CA LEU A 24 1.66 1.04 -7.19
C LEU A 24 2.80 1.12 -6.17
N ILE A 25 2.53 1.56 -4.94
CA ILE A 25 3.59 1.70 -3.93
C ILE A 25 4.15 0.33 -3.52
N VAL A 26 3.30 -0.69 -3.32
CA VAL A 26 3.72 -2.07 -2.99
C VAL A 26 4.64 -2.61 -4.08
N ARG A 27 4.26 -2.46 -5.36
CA ARG A 27 5.07 -2.94 -6.50
C ARG A 27 6.47 -2.34 -6.52
N HIS A 28 6.61 -1.06 -6.20
CA HIS A 28 7.92 -0.41 -6.13
C HIS A 28 8.70 -0.77 -4.86
N ILE A 29 8.02 -0.94 -3.72
CA ILE A 29 8.66 -1.43 -2.49
C ILE A 29 9.26 -2.81 -2.71
N THR A 30 8.48 -3.76 -3.22
CA THR A 30 8.90 -5.14 -3.40
C THR A 30 9.92 -5.27 -4.54
N GLY A 31 9.66 -4.63 -5.68
CA GLY A 31 10.50 -4.74 -6.86
C GLY A 31 11.86 -4.05 -6.77
N LEU A 32 12.04 -3.13 -5.82
CA LEU A 32 13.32 -2.51 -5.51
C LEU A 32 14.03 -3.17 -4.32
N TRP A 33 13.38 -4.10 -3.61
CA TRP A 33 13.95 -4.76 -2.45
C TRP A 33 15.04 -5.76 -2.86
N GLN A 34 16.18 -5.73 -2.18
CA GLN A 34 17.36 -6.51 -2.57
C GLN A 34 17.64 -7.67 -1.61
N ALA A 35 17.35 -7.54 -0.32
CA ALA A 35 17.53 -8.64 0.63
C ALA A 35 16.63 -9.84 0.29
N GLU A 36 17.16 -11.04 0.55
CA GLU A 36 16.46 -12.32 0.33
C GLU A 36 15.14 -12.41 1.10
N VAL A 37 15.06 -11.77 2.26
CA VAL A 37 13.84 -11.69 3.07
C VAL A 37 13.05 -10.45 2.66
N PRO A 38 11.90 -10.60 1.97
CA PRO A 38 11.08 -9.46 1.58
C PRO A 38 10.44 -8.80 2.81
N PRO A 39 10.13 -7.50 2.73
CA PRO A 39 9.49 -6.81 3.83
C PRO A 39 8.06 -7.33 3.99
N ARG A 40 7.57 -7.33 5.23
CA ARG A 40 6.15 -7.51 5.50
C ARG A 40 5.44 -6.19 5.25
N ILE A 41 4.52 -6.14 4.29
CA ILE A 41 3.76 -4.94 3.99
C ILE A 41 2.32 -5.11 4.47
N ILE A 42 1.87 -4.20 5.33
CA ILE A 42 0.53 -4.19 5.90
C ILE A 42 -0.18 -2.93 5.41
N CYS A 43 -1.40 -3.05 4.88
CA CYS A 43 -2.26 -1.93 4.55
C CYS A 43 -3.51 -1.95 5.45
N LEU A 44 -3.64 -0.94 6.31
CA LEU A 44 -4.89 -0.70 7.02
C LEU A 44 -5.93 -0.17 6.03
N TRP A 45 -7.04 -0.89 5.85
CA TRP A 45 -8.07 -0.53 4.87
C TRP A 45 -9.47 -0.54 5.48
N ASP A 46 -10.24 0.53 5.26
CA ASP A 46 -11.59 0.66 5.81
C ASP A 46 -12.67 -0.18 5.13
N LYS A 47 -12.36 -0.77 3.97
CA LYS A 47 -13.24 -1.75 3.32
C LYS A 47 -12.84 -3.20 3.59
N ALA A 48 -11.70 -3.45 4.23
CA ALA A 48 -11.37 -4.79 4.68
C ALA A 48 -12.29 -5.15 5.86
N SER A 49 -13.08 -6.22 5.72
CA SER A 49 -13.93 -6.74 6.80
C SER A 49 -13.17 -7.62 7.79
N GLU A 50 -12.10 -8.26 7.33
CA GLU A 50 -11.21 -9.11 8.11
C GLU A 50 -9.77 -8.99 7.58
N HIS A 51 -8.86 -9.81 8.12
CA HIS A 51 -7.48 -9.86 7.65
C HIS A 51 -7.38 -10.69 6.36
N TYR A 52 -6.87 -10.09 5.28
CA TYR A 52 -6.56 -10.76 4.03
C TYR A 52 -5.05 -10.77 3.78
N ASN A 53 -4.49 -11.90 3.33
CA ASN A 53 -3.10 -11.98 2.88
C ASN A 53 -3.09 -12.20 1.36
N LEU A 54 -2.62 -11.21 0.61
CA LEU A 54 -2.56 -11.22 -0.86
C LEU A 54 -1.18 -11.65 -1.39
N GLY A 55 -0.27 -12.12 -0.53
CA GLY A 55 1.08 -12.54 -0.88
C GLY A 55 2.09 -11.38 -0.85
N ASN A 56 1.83 -10.28 -1.54
CA ASN A 56 2.69 -9.09 -1.54
C ASN A 56 2.26 -8.00 -0.53
N VAL A 57 1.03 -8.08 -0.02
CA VAL A 57 0.48 -7.16 0.98
C VAL A 57 -0.57 -7.87 1.86
N GLU A 58 -0.56 -7.57 3.14
CA GLU A 58 -1.60 -7.95 4.10
C GLU A 58 -2.59 -6.78 4.27
N LEU A 59 -3.88 -7.04 4.13
CA LEU A 59 -4.94 -6.06 4.35
C LEU A 59 -5.56 -6.28 5.71
N ILE A 60 -5.52 -5.27 6.58
CA ILE A 60 -6.09 -5.33 7.92
C ILE A 60 -7.23 -4.30 8.03
N PRO A 61 -8.36 -4.62 8.69
CA PRO A 61 -9.45 -3.68 8.86
C PRO A 61 -9.00 -2.40 9.57
N LEU A 62 -9.20 -1.25 8.92
CA LEU A 62 -9.10 0.05 9.57
C LEU A 62 -10.37 0.30 10.38
N ARG A 63 -10.29 0.05 11.70
CA ARG A 63 -11.45 -0.04 12.60
C ARG A 63 -12.16 1.29 12.80
N ASN A 64 -11.40 2.39 12.82
CA ASN A 64 -11.99 3.70 13.04
C ASN A 64 -12.74 4.22 11.81
N LYS A 65 -13.74 5.07 12.07
CA LYS A 65 -14.51 5.78 11.04
C LYS A 65 -14.05 7.23 10.87
N TRP A 66 -12.85 7.58 11.34
CA TRP A 66 -12.40 8.97 11.36
C TRP A 66 -12.08 9.47 9.94
N PRO A 67 -12.48 10.71 9.59
CA PRO A 67 -12.34 11.21 8.24
C PRO A 67 -10.92 11.69 7.93
N GLY A 68 -10.53 11.59 6.66
CA GLY A 68 -9.30 12.17 6.13
C GLY A 68 -8.06 11.71 6.89
N THR A 69 -7.18 12.65 7.24
CA THR A 69 -5.90 12.34 7.91
C THR A 69 -6.07 11.71 9.27
N TRP A 70 -7.22 11.87 9.93
CA TRP A 70 -7.47 11.34 11.27
C TRP A 70 -7.57 9.82 11.31
N SER A 71 -7.89 9.19 10.17
CA SER A 71 -7.87 7.73 10.05
C SER A 71 -6.54 7.10 10.47
N ARG A 72 -5.43 7.81 10.24
CA ARG A 72 -4.07 7.40 10.58
C ARG A 72 -3.78 7.41 12.09
N MET A 73 -4.69 7.93 12.92
CA MET A 73 -4.57 7.80 14.37
C MET A 73 -4.56 6.33 14.83
N GLU A 74 -5.11 5.40 14.04
CA GLU A 74 -5.00 3.96 14.29
C GLU A 74 -3.54 3.49 14.42
N LEU A 75 -2.60 4.10 13.69
CA LEU A 75 -1.17 3.74 13.76
C LEU A 75 -0.58 3.90 15.17
N TYR A 76 -1.17 4.80 15.95
CA TYR A 76 -0.78 5.10 17.33
C TYR A 76 -1.52 4.25 18.36
N SER A 77 -2.49 3.44 17.94
CA SER A 77 -3.31 2.66 18.87
C SER A 77 -2.50 1.54 19.55
N PRO A 78 -2.94 1.04 20.71
CA PRO A 78 -2.32 -0.12 21.37
C PRO A 78 -2.36 -1.40 20.52
N GLU A 79 -3.37 -1.56 19.66
CA GLU A 79 -3.51 -2.73 18.78
C GLU A 79 -2.38 -2.83 17.76
N MET A 80 -1.75 -1.71 17.40
CA MET A 80 -0.62 -1.67 16.48
C MET A 80 0.71 -2.06 17.15
N GLU A 81 0.77 -2.22 18.48
CA GLU A 81 1.99 -2.58 19.20
C GLU A 81 2.58 -3.90 18.70
N GLN A 82 1.74 -4.88 18.36
CA GLN A 82 2.17 -6.19 17.85
C GLN A 82 2.91 -6.14 16.51
N TYR A 83 2.80 -5.02 15.77
CA TYR A 83 3.47 -4.83 14.49
C TYR A 83 4.70 -3.92 14.60
N ARG A 84 4.96 -3.35 15.78
CA ARG A 84 6.10 -2.44 16.00
C ARG A 84 7.39 -3.25 16.23
N PRO A 85 8.55 -2.76 15.76
CA PRO A 85 8.70 -1.49 15.06
C PRO A 85 8.31 -1.58 13.57
N PHE A 86 7.79 -0.48 13.01
CA PHE A 86 7.45 -0.41 11.59
C PHE A 86 7.67 0.97 10.99
N LEU A 87 7.85 1.00 9.66
CA LEU A 87 7.88 2.23 8.87
C LEU A 87 6.50 2.51 8.27
N TYR A 88 5.89 3.64 8.59
CA TYR A 88 4.68 4.12 7.93
C TYR A 88 5.02 5.01 6.73
N ILE A 89 4.29 4.85 5.62
CA ILE A 89 4.44 5.67 4.41
C ILE A 89 3.06 6.11 3.87
N ASP A 90 2.89 7.40 3.55
CA ASP A 90 1.69 7.89 2.86
C ASP A 90 1.64 7.35 1.41
N LEU A 91 0.44 7.02 0.94
CA LEU A 91 0.19 6.49 -0.42
C LEU A 91 0.52 7.48 -1.55
N ASP A 92 0.67 8.77 -1.27
CA ASP A 92 1.17 9.77 -2.22
C ASP A 92 2.71 9.87 -2.23
N THR A 93 3.42 8.78 -1.93
CA THR A 93 4.90 8.73 -1.98
C THR A 93 5.37 7.84 -3.12
N ALA A 94 6.30 8.33 -3.94
CA ALA A 94 7.01 7.53 -4.94
C ALA A 94 8.30 6.95 -4.35
N ILE A 95 8.49 5.63 -4.48
CA ILE A 95 9.67 4.91 -4.01
C ILE A 95 10.69 4.81 -5.15
N ILE A 96 11.82 5.50 -5.02
CA ILE A 96 12.79 5.66 -6.13
C ILE A 96 13.93 4.64 -6.02
N GLN A 97 14.32 4.27 -4.81
CA GLN A 97 15.34 3.26 -4.51
C GLN A 97 14.84 2.34 -3.39
N SER A 98 15.56 1.22 -3.16
CA SER A 98 15.23 0.30 -2.05
C SER A 98 15.06 1.05 -0.74
N LEU A 99 13.96 0.76 -0.05
CA LEU A 99 13.68 1.28 1.30
C LEU A 99 14.61 0.69 2.36
N GLU A 100 15.40 -0.34 2.03
CA GLU A 100 16.44 -0.84 2.92
C GLU A 100 17.39 0.26 3.36
N ASN A 101 17.68 1.21 2.46
CA ASN A 101 18.47 2.40 2.77
C ASN A 101 17.86 3.28 3.87
N ILE A 102 16.51 3.34 3.95
CA ILE A 102 15.80 4.10 4.98
C ILE A 102 15.82 3.36 6.31
N PHE A 103 15.62 2.03 6.30
CA PHE A 103 15.76 1.22 7.51
C PHE A 103 17.17 1.30 8.10
N ASP A 104 18.21 1.27 7.25
CA ASP A 104 19.60 1.34 7.69
C ASP A 104 19.98 2.68 8.34
N MET A 105 19.20 3.74 8.12
CA MET A 105 19.39 5.04 8.79
C MET A 105 18.91 5.02 10.25
N VAL A 106 18.03 4.09 10.62
CA VAL A 106 17.52 3.97 12.00
C VAL A 106 18.56 3.25 12.85
N LYS A 107 19.43 4.03 13.51
CA LYS A 107 20.48 3.48 14.40
C LYS A 107 19.96 3.11 15.79
N ASP A 108 18.99 3.87 16.27
CA ASP A 108 18.29 3.61 17.53
C ASP A 108 16.83 3.28 17.22
N PRO A 109 16.42 2.00 17.30
CA PRO A 109 15.08 1.57 16.94
C PRO A 109 14.01 2.06 17.93
N THR A 110 14.40 2.63 19.08
CA THR A 110 13.47 3.17 20.10
C THR A 110 13.02 4.61 19.81
N GLN A 111 13.69 5.31 18.89
CA GLN A 111 13.37 6.70 18.55
C GLN A 111 12.05 6.81 17.80
N PHE A 112 11.25 7.84 18.08
CA PHE A 112 10.12 8.21 17.25
C PHE A 112 10.56 9.22 16.20
N ILE A 113 10.71 8.77 14.94
CA ILE A 113 11.25 9.56 13.82
C ILE A 113 10.13 9.94 12.87
N THR A 114 10.05 11.22 12.49
CA THR A 114 9.02 11.70 11.56
C THR A 114 9.63 12.51 10.43
N LEU A 115 8.85 12.84 9.41
CA LEU A 115 9.24 13.92 8.50
C LEU A 115 9.24 15.26 9.23
N GLU A 116 10.19 16.11 8.87
CA GLU A 116 10.05 17.55 8.99
C GLU A 116 9.12 18.04 7.88
N ASP A 117 8.20 18.94 8.21
CA ASP A 117 7.32 19.60 7.25
C ASP A 117 8.15 20.43 6.27
N PHE A 118 8.01 20.15 4.97
CA PHE A 118 8.77 20.79 3.90
C PHE A 118 8.56 22.32 3.81
N TYR A 119 7.45 22.84 4.35
CA TYR A 119 7.13 24.27 4.36
C TYR A 119 7.33 24.92 5.73
N GLN A 120 7.27 24.14 6.80
CA GLN A 120 7.39 24.61 8.17
C GLN A 120 8.55 23.92 8.88
N LYS A 121 9.74 24.51 8.79
CA LYS A 121 10.93 24.01 9.49
C LYS A 121 10.65 23.70 10.96
N ARG A 122 11.20 22.59 11.43
CA ARG A 122 11.12 21.99 12.75
C ARG A 122 9.70 21.60 13.18
N LYS A 123 8.77 21.50 12.24
CA LYS A 123 7.42 20.99 12.51
C LYS A 123 7.28 19.57 12.02
N LEU A 124 6.67 18.72 12.84
CA LEU A 124 6.37 17.34 12.49
C LEU A 124 5.38 17.25 11.32
N ALA A 125 5.71 16.42 10.34
CA ALA A 125 4.83 15.94 9.30
C ALA A 125 4.74 14.40 9.38
N THR A 126 3.66 13.84 8.81
CA THR A 126 3.27 12.43 9.05
C THR A 126 3.36 11.54 7.82
N GLY A 127 3.92 12.03 6.70
CA GLY A 127 3.98 11.27 5.46
C GLY A 127 4.99 10.12 5.43
N LEU A 128 5.96 10.13 6.34
CA LEU A 128 6.91 9.05 6.58
C LEU A 128 7.27 9.05 8.06
N VAL A 129 7.02 7.94 8.76
CA VAL A 129 7.19 7.87 10.22
C VAL A 129 7.75 6.52 10.62
N TRP A 130 8.81 6.51 11.42
CA TRP A 130 9.27 5.33 12.13
C TRP A 130 8.51 5.20 13.45
N PHE A 131 7.78 4.10 13.60
CA PHE A 131 7.06 3.76 14.82
C PHE A 131 7.89 2.76 15.65
N PRO A 132 8.56 3.21 16.72
CA PRO A 132 9.34 2.34 17.60
C PRO A 132 8.47 1.41 18.45
N ALA A 133 8.98 0.23 18.79
CA ALA A 133 8.35 -0.67 19.77
C ALA A 133 8.46 -0.11 21.19
N GLY A 134 7.46 -0.38 22.05
CA GLY A 134 7.47 -0.03 23.47
C GLY A 134 7.48 1.46 23.78
N SER A 135 7.12 2.33 22.82
CA SER A 135 7.33 3.77 22.96
C SER A 135 6.27 4.48 23.80
N GLU A 136 6.71 5.09 24.90
CA GLU A 136 5.87 5.93 25.76
C GLU A 136 5.24 7.11 25.00
N LYS A 137 5.94 7.68 24.02
CA LYS A 137 5.42 8.79 23.20
C LYS A 137 4.16 8.39 22.45
N LEU A 138 4.12 7.17 21.89
CA LEU A 138 2.96 6.66 21.19
C LEU A 138 1.78 6.49 22.14
N GLN A 139 2.04 6.01 23.37
CA GLN A 139 1.02 5.90 24.42
C GLN A 139 0.47 7.27 24.84
N ILE A 140 1.33 8.29 24.98
CA ILE A 140 0.93 9.67 25.30
C ILE A 140 0.04 10.23 24.19
N ILE A 141 0.43 10.04 22.93
CA ILE A 141 -0.37 10.46 21.76
C ILE A 141 -1.75 9.81 21.78
N TRP A 142 -1.82 8.49 21.97
CA TRP A 142 -3.09 7.77 22.00
C TRP A 142 -4.01 8.24 23.13
N LYS A 143 -3.48 8.34 24.36
CA LYS A 143 -4.24 8.84 25.52
C LYS A 143 -4.75 10.28 25.31
N ALA A 144 -3.95 11.14 24.69
CA ALA A 144 -4.37 12.50 24.35
C ALA A 144 -5.47 12.52 23.27
N TRP A 145 -5.39 11.61 22.31
CA TRP A 145 -6.39 11.47 21.25
C TRP A 145 -7.72 10.96 21.79
N GLU A 146 -7.70 9.96 22.66
CA GLU A 146 -8.93 9.41 23.26
C GLU A 146 -9.76 10.46 24.01
N ARG A 147 -9.09 11.45 24.61
CA ARG A 147 -9.74 12.59 25.29
C ARG A 147 -10.29 13.64 24.33
N THR A 148 -9.78 13.72 23.10
CA THR A 148 -10.06 14.82 22.16
C THR A 148 -10.77 14.39 20.88
N LYS A 149 -10.91 13.08 20.62
CA LYS A 149 -11.47 12.48 19.40
C LYS A 149 -12.89 12.92 19.03
N HIS A 150 -13.66 13.44 19.99
CA HIS A 150 -15.02 13.91 19.77
C HIS A 150 -15.10 15.35 19.22
N ASN A 151 -13.99 16.10 19.16
CA ASN A 151 -13.97 17.46 18.62
C ASN A 151 -12.67 17.81 17.85
N PRO A 152 -12.34 17.07 16.77
CA PRO A 152 -11.16 17.37 15.97
C PRO A 152 -11.38 18.62 15.11
N ARG A 153 -10.94 19.79 15.59
CA ARG A 153 -11.12 21.07 14.88
C ARG A 153 -10.08 21.36 13.79
N LYS A 154 -8.94 20.66 13.80
CA LYS A 154 -7.80 20.90 12.89
C LYS A 154 -7.33 19.59 12.26
N ARG A 155 -6.27 19.63 11.44
CA ARG A 155 -5.64 18.42 10.88
C ARG A 155 -4.90 17.63 11.96
N MET A 156 -4.66 16.35 11.71
CA MET A 156 -3.98 15.43 12.65
C MET A 156 -2.56 15.89 13.01
N ASP A 157 -1.78 16.37 12.04
CA ASP A 157 -0.43 16.90 12.24
C ASP A 157 -0.41 18.06 13.26
N PHE A 158 -1.40 18.95 13.21
CA PHE A 158 -1.53 20.05 14.17
C PHE A 158 -1.75 19.54 15.60
N PHE A 159 -2.54 18.47 15.76
CA PHE A 159 -2.74 17.83 17.06
C PHE A 159 -1.44 17.20 17.57
N LEU A 160 -0.76 16.41 16.74
CA LEU A 160 0.50 15.74 17.14
C LEU A 160 1.56 16.76 17.57
N ARG A 161 1.72 17.87 16.85
CA ARG A 161 2.64 18.97 17.18
C ARG A 161 2.37 19.63 18.54
N LYS A 162 1.17 19.46 19.11
CA LYS A 162 0.83 19.97 20.45
C LYS A 162 1.10 18.96 21.55
N VAL A 163 1.09 17.67 21.21
CA VAL A 163 1.18 16.58 22.19
C VAL A 163 2.61 16.13 22.39
N ILE A 164 3.40 16.08 21.32
CA ILE A 164 4.78 15.58 21.39
C ILE A 164 5.72 16.32 20.44
N ASN A 165 7.01 16.20 20.72
CA ASN A 165 8.07 16.41 19.74
C ASN A 165 8.65 15.05 19.32
N PRO A 166 8.93 14.83 18.02
CA PRO A 166 9.67 13.65 17.59
C PRO A 166 11.09 13.67 18.16
N ASP A 167 11.73 12.51 18.25
CA ASP A 167 13.13 12.41 18.70
C ASP A 167 14.09 12.99 17.68
N THR A 168 13.80 12.78 16.39
CA THR A 168 14.51 13.41 15.28
C THR A 168 13.63 13.45 14.04
N PHE A 169 14.12 14.14 13.00
CA PHE A 169 13.51 14.16 11.69
C PHE A 169 14.31 13.34 10.70
N TRP A 170 13.65 12.73 9.71
CA TRP A 170 14.34 12.04 8.63
C TRP A 170 15.35 12.96 7.90
N GLN A 171 15.04 14.24 7.77
CA GLN A 171 15.89 15.25 7.17
C GLN A 171 17.20 15.52 7.94
N ASN A 172 17.26 15.14 9.23
CA ASN A 172 18.51 15.16 10.00
C ASN A 172 19.39 13.93 9.71
N LEU A 173 18.79 12.84 9.23
CA LEU A 173 19.46 11.57 8.96
C LEU A 173 19.89 11.45 7.49
N THR A 174 19.14 12.09 6.58
CA THR A 174 19.40 12.02 5.14
C THR A 174 18.86 13.23 4.39
N ASN A 175 19.44 13.49 3.22
CA ASN A 175 18.96 14.46 2.23
C ASN A 175 18.32 13.81 1.00
N THR A 176 18.02 12.51 1.06
CA THR A 176 17.50 11.71 -0.07
C THR A 176 15.97 11.65 -0.13
N ILE A 177 15.29 12.33 0.78
CA ILE A 177 13.83 12.43 0.86
C ILE A 177 13.42 13.80 0.35
N HIS A 178 12.62 13.84 -0.71
CA HIS A 178 12.27 15.07 -1.40
C HIS A 178 10.77 15.31 -1.45
N ASP A 179 10.40 16.58 -1.51
CA ASP A 179 9.07 17.03 -1.87
C ASP A 179 8.96 17.16 -3.39
N PHE A 180 7.88 16.65 -3.98
CA PHE A 180 7.55 16.85 -5.38
C PHE A 180 7.21 18.32 -5.73
N LYS A 181 6.75 19.10 -4.73
CA LYS A 181 6.26 20.49 -4.86
C LYS A 181 7.11 21.47 -4.04
N PRO A 182 8.43 21.51 -4.27
CA PRO A 182 9.33 22.31 -3.44
C PRO A 182 8.87 23.76 -3.37
N SER A 183 8.93 24.35 -2.17
CA SER A 183 8.49 25.73 -1.95
C SER A 183 9.22 26.68 -2.89
N LYS A 184 8.46 27.52 -3.61
CA LYS A 184 8.97 28.54 -4.54
C LYS A 184 9.69 27.98 -5.77
N GLN A 185 9.50 26.70 -6.09
CA GLN A 185 10.07 26.05 -7.27
C GLN A 185 8.95 25.35 -8.06
N PRO A 186 9.13 25.13 -9.37
CA PRO A 186 8.20 24.32 -10.15
C PRO A 186 8.18 22.87 -9.65
N LEU A 187 7.17 22.11 -10.09
CA LEU A 187 7.12 20.66 -9.87
C LEU A 187 8.43 20.00 -10.33
N LEU A 188 8.87 18.96 -9.63
CA LEU A 188 10.09 18.25 -10.01
C LEU A 188 9.96 17.63 -11.40
N ALA A 189 10.63 18.23 -12.38
CA ALA A 189 10.67 17.75 -13.77
C ALA A 189 11.59 16.52 -13.97
N SER A 190 12.47 16.25 -13.00
CA SER A 190 13.35 15.07 -12.97
C SER A 190 13.55 14.58 -11.54
N ILE A 191 13.97 13.32 -11.40
CA ILE A 191 14.27 12.72 -10.10
C ILE A 191 15.57 13.33 -9.54
N PRO A 192 15.57 13.90 -8.32
CA PRO A 192 16.77 14.41 -7.70
C PRO A 192 17.85 13.33 -7.55
N ARG A 193 19.12 13.73 -7.67
CA ARG A 193 20.24 12.80 -7.55
C ARG A 193 20.23 12.13 -6.17
N LYS A 194 20.31 10.79 -6.15
CA LYS A 194 20.25 9.94 -4.94
C LYS A 194 18.92 9.97 -4.18
N ALA A 195 17.82 10.45 -4.78
CA ALA A 195 16.52 10.37 -4.12
C ALA A 195 16.18 8.90 -3.77
N ASN A 196 15.83 8.63 -2.51
CA ASN A 196 15.24 7.36 -2.09
C ASN A 196 13.73 7.38 -2.26
N LEU A 197 13.09 8.51 -1.94
CA LEU A 197 11.64 8.69 -2.05
C LEU A 197 11.25 10.15 -2.31
N ILE A 198 10.11 10.33 -2.95
CA ILE A 198 9.54 11.64 -3.31
C ILE A 198 8.09 11.71 -2.83
N CYS A 199 7.77 12.65 -1.95
CA CYS A 199 6.41 12.86 -1.41
C CYS A 199 5.59 13.79 -2.31
N PHE A 200 4.36 13.40 -2.68
CA PHE A 200 3.41 14.15 -3.52
C PHE A 200 2.28 14.76 -2.67
N HIS A 201 2.57 15.51 -1.62
CA HIS A 201 1.50 16.01 -0.73
C HIS A 201 0.46 16.84 -1.49
N GLY A 202 -0.83 16.56 -1.28
CA GLY A 202 -1.92 17.30 -1.94
C GLY A 202 -1.99 17.05 -3.46
N ASN A 203 -2.50 18.01 -4.24
CA ASN A 203 -2.66 17.86 -5.70
C ASN A 203 -1.55 18.59 -6.49
N PRO A 204 -1.10 18.07 -7.66
CA PRO A 204 -1.42 16.74 -8.21
C PRO A 204 -0.78 15.60 -7.39
N ARG A 205 -1.43 14.43 -7.39
CA ARG A 205 -0.91 13.16 -6.85
C ARG A 205 -0.20 12.37 -7.95
N VAL A 206 0.46 11.26 -7.62
CA VAL A 206 1.29 10.46 -8.55
C VAL A 206 0.60 10.19 -9.90
N PHE A 207 -0.60 9.58 -9.90
CA PHE A 207 -1.32 9.29 -11.16
C PHE A 207 -1.76 10.55 -11.94
N ALA A 208 -1.95 11.67 -11.26
CA ALA A 208 -2.37 12.93 -11.87
C ALA A 208 -1.19 13.76 -12.40
N ALA A 209 0.05 13.36 -12.12
CA ALA A 209 1.27 14.05 -12.54
C ALA A 209 2.02 13.30 -13.68
N GLN A 210 1.32 12.44 -14.43
CA GLN A 210 1.89 11.65 -15.53
C GLN A 210 2.19 12.46 -16.81
N ASP A 211 1.86 13.75 -16.83
CA ASP A 211 2.39 14.71 -17.81
C ASP A 211 3.91 14.90 -17.66
N ILE A 212 4.46 14.62 -16.47
CA ILE A 212 5.90 14.62 -16.22
C ILE A 212 6.49 13.23 -16.53
N GLN A 213 7.48 13.20 -17.42
CA GLN A 213 8.02 11.96 -18.02
C GLN A 213 8.49 10.92 -16.99
N TRP A 214 9.21 11.34 -15.95
CA TRP A 214 9.69 10.39 -14.94
C TRP A 214 8.55 9.82 -14.09
N VAL A 215 7.50 10.59 -13.85
CA VAL A 215 6.30 10.12 -13.13
C VAL A 215 5.52 9.13 -13.99
N LYS A 216 5.35 9.43 -15.28
CA LYS A 216 4.77 8.49 -16.25
C LYS A 216 5.53 7.16 -16.26
N LYS A 217 6.87 7.23 -16.32
CA LYS A 217 7.74 6.06 -16.23
C LYS A 217 7.57 5.32 -14.91
N TYR A 218 7.52 6.02 -13.78
CA TYR A 218 7.28 5.42 -12.46
C TYR A 218 5.96 4.64 -12.42
N VAL A 219 4.87 5.24 -12.91
CA VAL A 219 3.56 4.59 -12.95
C VAL A 219 3.53 3.38 -13.87
N SER A 220 4.24 3.41 -15.00
CA SER A 220 4.31 2.30 -15.96
C SER A 220 5.38 1.25 -15.64
N THR A 221 6.24 1.50 -14.66
CA THR A 221 7.33 0.58 -14.31
C THR A 221 6.75 -0.69 -13.71
N THR A 222 7.09 -1.82 -14.31
CA THR A 222 6.89 -3.15 -13.77
C THR A 222 8.24 -3.74 -13.42
N PHE A 223 8.30 -4.44 -12.30
CA PHE A 223 9.48 -5.22 -11.94
C PHE A 223 9.22 -6.64 -12.41
N THR A 224 10.09 -7.13 -13.28
CA THR A 224 10.12 -8.54 -13.68
C THR A 224 10.74 -9.33 -12.55
N GLU A 225 9.98 -9.53 -11.48
CA GLU A 225 10.19 -10.70 -10.64
C GLU A 225 9.27 -11.79 -11.22
N PRO A 226 9.77 -13.01 -11.48
CA PRO A 226 8.88 -14.10 -11.82
C PRO A 226 7.86 -14.15 -10.68
N LEU A 227 6.57 -14.08 -11.01
CA LEU A 227 5.58 -14.71 -10.13
C LEU A 227 6.21 -16.06 -9.81
N LYS A 228 6.63 -16.27 -8.55
CA LYS A 228 6.94 -17.62 -8.08
C LYS A 228 5.81 -18.47 -8.62
N GLU A 229 6.15 -19.50 -9.36
CA GLU A 229 5.27 -20.38 -10.14
C GLU A 229 4.27 -21.16 -9.27
N ASP A 230 3.81 -20.60 -8.16
CA ASP A 230 2.56 -20.96 -7.55
C ASP A 230 1.50 -20.20 -8.34
N ILE A 231 0.84 -20.88 -9.28
CA ILE A 231 -0.41 -20.38 -9.87
C ILE A 231 -1.31 -20.02 -8.68
N LEU A 232 -1.50 -18.73 -8.41
CA LEU A 232 -2.25 -18.30 -7.21
C LEU A 232 -3.74 -18.58 -7.39
N VAL A 233 -4.24 -18.52 -8.63
CA VAL A 233 -5.65 -18.64 -8.95
C VAL A 233 -5.86 -19.48 -10.20
N THR A 234 -6.81 -20.41 -10.16
CA THR A 234 -7.42 -21.03 -11.35
C THR A 234 -8.76 -20.36 -11.63
N VAL A 235 -8.97 -19.86 -12.84
CA VAL A 235 -10.27 -19.39 -13.32
C VAL A 235 -11.00 -20.54 -13.99
N ILE A 236 -12.21 -20.83 -13.55
CA ILE A 236 -13.09 -21.83 -14.17
C ILE A 236 -14.27 -21.12 -14.80
N ILE A 237 -14.44 -21.31 -16.12
CA ILE A 237 -15.61 -20.84 -16.88
C ILE A 237 -16.45 -22.06 -17.27
N PRO A 238 -17.46 -22.44 -16.46
CA PRO A 238 -18.36 -23.52 -16.81
C PRO A 238 -19.52 -22.97 -17.66
N TYR A 239 -19.82 -23.64 -18.77
CA TYR A 239 -20.87 -23.18 -19.68
C TYR A 239 -21.55 -24.34 -20.41
N ASN A 240 -22.77 -24.11 -20.89
CA ASN A 240 -23.50 -25.09 -21.71
C ASN A 240 -23.48 -24.67 -23.18
N LYS A 241 -23.83 -23.42 -23.43
CA LYS A 241 -23.76 -22.76 -24.73
C LYS A 241 -23.03 -21.43 -24.58
N ASP A 242 -22.27 -21.06 -25.60
CA ASP A 242 -21.79 -19.69 -25.72
C ASP A 242 -22.99 -18.78 -26.07
N ARG A 243 -23.16 -17.70 -25.31
CA ARG A 243 -24.21 -16.69 -25.51
C ARG A 243 -23.73 -15.49 -26.33
N GLY A 244 -22.53 -15.58 -26.91
CA GLY A 244 -21.90 -14.54 -27.72
C GLY A 244 -20.85 -13.72 -26.98
N TRP A 245 -20.42 -14.17 -25.79
CA TRP A 245 -19.54 -13.42 -24.87
C TRP A 245 -18.38 -14.27 -24.32
N LEU A 246 -18.33 -15.57 -24.65
CA LEU A 246 -17.34 -16.47 -24.09
C LEU A 246 -15.92 -16.05 -24.43
N LYS A 247 -15.73 -15.47 -25.62
CA LYS A 247 -14.42 -15.00 -26.07
C LYS A 247 -13.94 -13.84 -25.21
N GLU A 248 -14.81 -12.87 -24.93
CA GLU A 248 -14.54 -11.73 -24.06
C GLU A 248 -14.25 -12.19 -22.62
N ALA A 249 -14.99 -13.19 -22.12
CA ALA A 249 -14.73 -13.80 -20.83
C ALA A 249 -13.33 -14.45 -20.77
N ILE A 250 -12.96 -15.22 -21.79
CA ILE A 250 -11.62 -15.83 -21.93
C ILE A 250 -10.54 -14.76 -22.01
N ASP A 251 -10.72 -13.77 -22.88
CA ASP A 251 -9.75 -12.70 -23.14
C ASP A 251 -9.57 -11.79 -21.90
N SER A 252 -10.56 -11.77 -20.99
CA SER A 252 -10.48 -11.05 -19.70
C SER A 252 -9.58 -11.75 -18.67
N VAL A 253 -9.21 -13.02 -18.88
CA VAL A 253 -8.37 -13.77 -17.95
C VAL A 253 -6.89 -13.36 -18.13
N PRO A 254 -6.20 -12.87 -17.08
CA PRO A 254 -4.81 -12.46 -17.15
C PRO A 254 -3.86 -13.58 -17.59
N LYS A 255 -2.82 -13.20 -18.34
CA LYS A 255 -1.73 -14.13 -18.70
C LYS A 255 -1.02 -14.61 -17.44
N GLY A 256 -0.83 -15.93 -17.30
CA GLY A 256 -0.21 -16.56 -16.13
C GLY A 256 -1.20 -17.15 -15.11
N VAL A 257 -2.51 -17.01 -15.34
CA VAL A 257 -3.57 -17.67 -14.58
C VAL A 257 -4.00 -18.93 -15.31
N GLN A 258 -4.17 -20.05 -14.60
CA GLN A 258 -4.71 -21.26 -15.21
C GLN A 258 -6.19 -21.02 -15.55
N LEU A 259 -6.56 -21.24 -16.81
CA LEU A 259 -7.94 -21.13 -17.27
C LEU A 259 -8.48 -22.51 -17.63
N LEU A 260 -9.57 -22.92 -16.96
CA LEU A 260 -10.30 -24.15 -17.26
C LEU A 260 -11.66 -23.82 -17.86
N LEU A 261 -11.85 -24.20 -19.12
CA LEU A 261 -13.14 -24.12 -19.81
C LEU A 261 -13.89 -25.43 -19.62
N SER A 262 -15.04 -25.40 -18.96
CA SER A 262 -15.85 -26.61 -18.74
C SER A 262 -17.17 -26.53 -19.48
N LYS A 263 -17.19 -27.07 -20.71
CA LYS A 263 -18.40 -27.17 -21.51
C LYS A 263 -19.17 -28.44 -21.16
N GLY A 264 -20.48 -28.32 -20.93
CA GLY A 264 -21.33 -29.51 -20.83
C GLY A 264 -22.82 -29.25 -20.88
N ARG A 265 -23.59 -30.29 -21.20
CA ARG A 265 -25.04 -30.22 -21.37
C ARG A 265 -25.83 -30.03 -20.06
N GLN A 266 -25.15 -30.11 -18.92
CA GLN A 266 -25.74 -29.96 -17.59
C GLN A 266 -25.71 -28.48 -17.15
N ASN A 267 -26.19 -28.20 -15.94
CA ASN A 267 -26.14 -26.87 -15.36
C ASN A 267 -24.69 -26.46 -15.00
N TRP A 268 -24.49 -25.17 -14.70
CA TRP A 268 -23.16 -24.64 -14.43
C TRP A 268 -22.46 -25.30 -13.22
N PRO A 269 -23.12 -25.68 -12.09
CA PRO A 269 -22.43 -26.36 -10.99
C PRO A 269 -21.90 -27.73 -11.39
N CYS A 270 -22.67 -28.50 -12.16
CA CYS A 270 -22.22 -29.79 -12.67
C CYS A 270 -21.03 -29.63 -13.61
N ASN A 271 -21.03 -28.61 -14.46
CA ASN A 271 -19.90 -28.34 -15.33
C ASN A 271 -18.68 -27.84 -14.53
N PHE A 272 -18.86 -26.98 -13.54
CA PHE A 272 -17.79 -26.53 -12.65
C PHE A 272 -17.09 -27.72 -11.96
N ASN A 273 -17.85 -28.63 -11.36
CA ASN A 273 -17.31 -29.78 -10.63
C ASN A 273 -16.52 -30.77 -11.50
N LYS A 274 -16.76 -30.84 -12.81
CA LYS A 274 -16.06 -31.76 -13.73
C LYS A 274 -14.57 -31.49 -13.88
N VAL A 275 -14.17 -30.24 -13.65
CA VAL A 275 -12.78 -29.78 -13.85
C VAL A 275 -12.17 -29.25 -12.57
N LEU A 276 -12.87 -29.38 -11.44
CA LEU A 276 -12.45 -28.82 -10.16
C LEU A 276 -11.16 -29.49 -9.65
N ASP A 277 -11.01 -30.78 -9.92
CA ASP A 277 -9.82 -31.58 -9.60
C ASP A 277 -8.60 -31.26 -10.47
N GLN A 278 -8.79 -30.51 -11.56
CA GLN A 278 -7.73 -30.05 -12.47
C GLN A 278 -7.22 -28.65 -12.10
N ALA A 279 -7.82 -28.00 -11.09
CA ALA A 279 -7.39 -26.70 -10.63
C ALA A 279 -6.06 -26.80 -9.89
N GLU A 280 -5.03 -26.17 -10.46
CA GLU A 280 -3.68 -26.09 -9.89
C GLU A 280 -3.51 -24.86 -8.97
N GLY A 281 -4.43 -23.91 -9.07
CA GLY A 281 -4.40 -22.66 -8.33
C GLY A 281 -4.69 -22.82 -6.84
N LYS A 282 -3.98 -22.07 -5.99
CA LYS A 282 -4.27 -22.02 -4.54
C LYS A 282 -5.70 -21.57 -4.25
N TYR A 283 -6.23 -20.66 -5.07
CA TYR A 283 -7.61 -20.19 -5.05
C TYR A 283 -8.31 -20.51 -6.35
N ILE A 284 -9.64 -20.58 -6.32
CA ILE A 284 -10.45 -20.81 -7.52
C ILE A 284 -11.39 -19.63 -7.69
N LYS A 285 -11.36 -19.03 -8.88
CA LYS A 285 -12.29 -18.00 -9.30
C LYS A 285 -13.28 -18.58 -10.30
N TYR A 286 -14.55 -18.51 -9.93
CA TYR A 286 -15.65 -18.79 -10.84
C TYR A 286 -15.95 -17.56 -11.69
N LEU A 287 -16.13 -17.76 -13.00
CA LEU A 287 -16.52 -16.71 -13.95
C LEU A 287 -17.60 -17.27 -14.90
N HIS A 288 -18.71 -16.56 -15.05
CA HIS A 288 -19.72 -16.90 -16.05
C HIS A 288 -19.21 -16.62 -17.47
N GLU A 289 -19.74 -17.35 -18.46
CA GLU A 289 -19.35 -17.16 -19.86
C GLU A 289 -19.83 -15.85 -20.48
N ASP A 290 -20.69 -15.11 -19.79
CA ASP A 290 -21.17 -13.77 -20.15
C ASP A 290 -20.68 -12.66 -19.20
N ASP A 291 -19.72 -12.98 -18.33
CA ASP A 291 -19.04 -12.02 -17.47
C ASP A 291 -17.59 -11.79 -17.90
N MET A 292 -17.01 -10.69 -17.43
CA MET A 292 -15.58 -10.39 -17.60
C MET A 292 -14.94 -10.18 -16.23
N LEU A 293 -13.69 -10.62 -16.08
CA LEU A 293 -12.88 -10.22 -14.94
C LEU A 293 -12.49 -8.76 -15.12
N THR A 294 -12.95 -7.93 -14.19
CA THR A 294 -12.53 -6.52 -14.12
C THR A 294 -11.16 -6.40 -13.48
N GLU A 295 -10.51 -5.25 -13.67
CA GLU A 295 -9.21 -4.94 -13.07
C GLU A 295 -9.24 -5.26 -11.56
N ASN A 296 -8.27 -6.05 -11.08
CA ASN A 296 -8.10 -6.49 -9.68
C ASN A 296 -9.07 -7.59 -9.16
N CYS A 297 -9.66 -8.41 -10.05
CA CYS A 297 -10.55 -9.52 -9.68
C CYS A 297 -9.88 -10.86 -9.31
N ILE A 298 -8.55 -10.95 -9.44
CA ILE A 298 -7.71 -12.13 -9.22
C ILE A 298 -6.60 -11.76 -8.25
#